data_AF-A0AAW2B218-F1
#
_entry.id   AF-A0AAW2B218-F1
#
_cell.length_a   1.000
_cell.length_b   1.000
_cell.length_c   1.000
_cell.angle_alpha   90.00
_cell.angle_beta   90.00
_cell.angle_gamma   90.00
#
_symmetry.space_group_name_H-M   'P 1'
#
loop_
_entity.id
_entity.type
_entity.pdbx_description
1 polymer ?
#
loop_
_entity_poly.entity_id
_entity_poly.type
_entity_poly.pdbx_seq_one_letter_code
_entity_poly.pdbx_strand_id
1 'polypeptide(L)'
;MISQITPTLYLSGVEALNQSALDHRGVTLLVNACAEYPCPEYEGVKCICVPVEDRPHAPLDQHFDSVAERIQQNHTGSSLVFCSAGRSRSPSLIMAYLMRFEGVSLLQAHQQVLAARPFIRPNAGFWRQLLQYERKLTHCNSIRMVATSQGVLPEAVQLTQDSSSYCLNL
;
A
#
# COMPACT_ATOMS: atom_id res chain seq x y z
N MET A 1 4.59 -15.68 5.24
CA MET A 1 4.68 -15.67 3.76
C MET A 1 5.01 -14.26 3.26
N ILE A 2 5.96 -14.17 2.32
CA ILE A 2 6.29 -12.96 1.54
C ILE A 2 5.63 -13.07 0.16
N SER A 3 4.88 -12.05 -0.24
CA SER A 3 4.18 -11.96 -1.52
C SER A 3 4.93 -11.00 -2.46
N GLN A 4 5.17 -11.41 -3.69
CA GLN A 4 5.74 -10.53 -4.73
C GLN A 4 4.63 -9.70 -5.37
N ILE A 5 4.80 -8.38 -5.44
CA ILE A 5 3.83 -7.44 -6.03
C ILE A 5 4.28 -6.99 -7.42
N THR A 6 5.56 -6.66 -7.55
CA THR A 6 6.25 -6.36 -8.81
C THR A 6 7.59 -7.10 -8.82
N PRO A 7 8.38 -7.09 -9.93
CA PRO A 7 9.70 -7.70 -9.94
C PRO A 7 10.63 -7.23 -8.81
N THR A 8 10.48 -5.98 -8.35
CA THR A 8 11.34 -5.34 -7.34
C THR A 8 10.61 -4.91 -6.07
N LEU A 9 9.35 -5.31 -5.87
CA LEU A 9 8.56 -4.93 -4.69
C LEU A 9 7.85 -6.13 -4.06
N TYR A 10 8.07 -6.31 -2.76
CA TYR A 10 7.51 -7.38 -1.95
C TYR A 10 6.68 -6.86 -0.78
N LEU A 11 5.75 -7.68 -0.33
CA LEU A 11 4.89 -7.44 0.82
C LEU A 11 4.93 -8.61 1.80
N SER A 12 4.99 -8.32 3.10
CA SER A 12 4.92 -9.37 4.12
C SER A 12 4.30 -8.93 5.44
N GLY A 13 4.09 -9.90 6.32
CA GLY A 13 3.99 -9.69 7.77
C GLY A 13 5.35 -9.91 8.44
N VAL A 14 5.51 -9.41 9.66
CA VAL A 14 6.80 -9.40 10.38
C VAL A 14 7.40 -10.80 10.57
N GLU A 15 6.58 -11.81 10.81
CA GLU A 15 7.02 -13.21 11.02
C GLU A 15 7.71 -13.83 9.80
N ALA A 16 7.54 -13.25 8.61
CA ALA A 16 8.16 -13.77 7.39
C ALA A 16 9.59 -13.25 7.16
N LEU A 17 10.08 -12.32 7.99
CA LEU A 17 11.38 -11.70 7.82
C LEU A 17 12.49 -12.56 8.43
N ASN A 18 13.53 -12.84 7.64
CA ASN A 18 14.80 -13.42 8.06
C ASN A 18 15.84 -13.18 6.96
N GLN A 19 17.13 -13.18 7.30
CA GLN A 19 18.23 -12.88 6.37
C GLN A 19 18.13 -13.69 5.07
N SER A 20 17.99 -15.01 5.16
CA SER A 20 17.89 -15.89 4.00
C SER A 20 16.72 -15.53 3.06
N ALA A 21 15.56 -15.18 3.62
CA ALA A 21 14.40 -14.77 2.83
C ALA A 21 14.61 -13.43 2.12
N LEU A 22 15.38 -12.51 2.70
CA LEU A 22 15.75 -11.23 2.11
C LEU A 22 16.78 -11.40 1.00
N ASP A 23 17.84 -12.17 1.25
CA ASP A 23 18.92 -12.44 0.29
C ASP A 23 18.38 -13.11 -0.97
N HIS A 24 17.53 -14.13 -0.82
CA HIS A 24 16.92 -14.84 -1.95
C HIS A 24 16.07 -13.94 -2.86
N ARG A 25 15.63 -12.79 -2.35
CA ARG A 25 14.81 -11.80 -3.07
C ARG A 25 15.61 -10.55 -3.45
N GLY A 26 16.91 -10.51 -3.13
CA GLY A 26 17.75 -9.33 -3.33
C GLY A 26 17.19 -8.09 -2.64
N VAL A 27 16.57 -8.23 -1.46
CA VAL A 27 15.99 -7.09 -0.73
C VAL A 27 17.12 -6.24 -0.17
N THR A 28 17.13 -4.96 -0.57
CA THR A 28 18.10 -3.96 -0.10
C THR A 28 17.44 -2.82 0.67
N LEU A 29 16.10 -2.70 0.57
CA LEU A 29 15.29 -1.75 1.33
C LEU A 29 14.15 -2.46 2.07
N LEU A 30 14.09 -2.28 3.38
CA LEU A 30 12.95 -2.60 4.22
C LEU A 30 12.17 -1.33 4.58
N VAL A 31 10.85 -1.40 4.44
CA VAL A 31 9.91 -0.38 4.93
C VAL A 31 9.10 -1.01 6.05
N ASN A 32 9.43 -0.63 7.28
CA ASN A 32 8.74 -1.07 8.50
C ASN A 32 7.55 -0.16 8.78
N ALA A 33 6.33 -0.66 8.57
CA ALA A 33 5.09 0.03 8.92
C ALA A 33 4.50 -0.42 10.25
N CYS A 34 5.33 -0.81 11.21
CA CYS A 34 4.94 -1.06 12.60
C CYS A 34 5.45 0.09 13.48
N ALA A 35 4.54 0.79 14.15
CA ALA A 35 4.92 1.74 15.20
C ALA A 35 5.46 1.03 16.44
N GLU A 36 4.99 -0.20 16.66
CA GLU A 36 5.26 -1.02 17.84
C GLU A 36 6.62 -1.74 17.82
N TYR A 37 7.30 -1.80 16.68
CA TYR A 37 8.57 -2.52 16.54
C TYR A 37 9.63 -1.65 15.86
N PRO A 38 10.88 -1.65 16.37
CA PRO A 38 11.98 -0.99 15.67
C PRO A 38 12.30 -1.71 14.35
N CYS A 39 13.04 -1.04 13.48
CA CYS A 39 13.59 -1.67 12.29
C CYS A 39 14.46 -2.87 12.68
N PRO A 40 14.21 -4.07 12.12
CA PRO A 40 15.12 -5.19 12.29
C PRO A 40 16.43 -4.93 11.54
N GLU A 41 17.53 -5.42 12.10
CA GLU A 41 18.85 -5.33 11.48
C GLU A 41 19.12 -6.58 10.64
N TYR A 42 19.44 -6.36 9.36
CA TYR A 42 19.85 -7.40 8.42
C TYR A 42 21.04 -6.89 7.61
N GLU A 43 21.99 -7.77 7.33
CA GLU A 43 23.22 -7.41 6.64
C GLU A 43 22.92 -6.94 5.21
N GLY A 44 23.47 -5.80 4.81
CA GLY A 44 23.26 -5.23 3.48
C GLY A 44 21.87 -4.63 3.22
N VAL A 45 20.99 -4.59 4.23
CA VAL A 45 19.61 -4.12 4.07
C VAL A 45 19.39 -2.83 4.85
N LYS A 46 19.04 -1.75 4.13
CA LYS A 46 18.61 -0.50 4.75
C LYS A 46 17.17 -0.63 5.23
N CYS A 47 16.87 -0.24 6.46
CA CYS A 47 15.50 -0.20 6.96
C CYS A 47 15.03 1.23 7.26
N ILE A 48 13.80 1.56 6.88
CA ILE A 48 13.11 2.81 7.24
C ILE A 48 11.85 2.53 8.05
N CYS A 49 11.58 3.34 9.07
CA CYS A 49 10.37 3.24 9.89
C CYS A 49 9.29 4.21 9.43
N VAL A 50 8.05 3.71 9.38
CA VAL A 50 6.82 4.48 9.22
C VAL A 50 6.03 4.31 10.52
N PRO A 51 6.15 5.25 11.48
CA PRO A 51 5.63 5.08 12.83
C PRO A 51 4.11 5.30 12.87
N VAL A 52 3.36 4.36 12.28
CA VAL A 52 1.90 4.42 12.16
C VAL A 52 1.25 3.18 12.75
N GLU A 53 0.28 3.41 13.63
CA GLU A 53 -0.59 2.36 14.18
C GLU A 53 -1.66 1.93 13.16
N ASP A 54 -2.15 0.69 13.26
CA ASP A 54 -3.24 0.20 12.41
C ASP A 54 -4.61 0.67 12.92
N ARG A 55 -4.81 2.00 12.95
CA ARG A 55 -6.06 2.61 13.40
C ARG A 55 -6.66 3.49 12.30
N PRO A 56 -8.00 3.55 12.17
CA PRO A 56 -8.65 4.37 11.14
C PRO A 56 -8.32 5.88 11.18
N HIS A 57 -7.93 6.41 12.33
CA HIS A 57 -7.56 7.82 12.48
C HIS A 57 -6.05 8.07 12.34
N ALA A 58 -5.23 7.02 12.20
CA ALA A 58 -3.80 7.18 12.08
C ALA A 58 -3.43 7.78 10.72
N PRO A 59 -2.55 8.78 10.65
CA PRO A 59 -2.28 9.56 9.44
C PRO A 59 -1.27 8.86 8.50
N LEU A 60 -1.67 7.73 7.90
CA LEU A 60 -0.79 6.97 6.99
C LEU A 60 -0.50 7.75 5.70
N ASP A 61 -1.44 8.59 5.26
CA ASP A 61 -1.35 9.45 4.09
C ASP A 61 -0.15 10.40 4.10
N GLN A 62 0.26 10.87 5.28
CA GLN A 62 1.46 11.71 5.44
C GLN A 62 2.74 11.01 4.98
N HIS A 63 2.72 9.69 4.87
CA HIS A 63 3.87 8.89 4.48
C HIS A 63 3.82 8.39 3.03
N PHE A 64 2.67 8.49 2.34
CA PHE A 64 2.49 7.94 0.99
C PHE A 64 3.55 8.42 0.00
N ASP A 65 3.73 9.73 -0.15
CA ASP A 65 4.71 10.30 -1.08
C ASP A 65 6.14 9.88 -0.70
N SER A 66 6.50 10.04 0.58
CA SER A 66 7.86 9.73 1.06
C SER A 66 8.25 8.26 0.94
N VAL A 67 7.32 7.34 1.23
CA VAL A 67 7.57 5.89 1.12
C VAL A 67 7.62 5.47 -0.33
N ALA A 68 6.69 5.96 -1.15
CA ALA A 68 6.67 5.67 -2.57
C ALA A 68 7.97 6.12 -3.25
N GLU A 69 8.47 7.32 -2.92
CA GLU A 69 9.74 7.84 -3.45
C GLU A 69 10.93 6.97 -3.03
N ARG A 70 10.95 6.47 -1.80
CA ARG A 70 12.02 5.59 -1.31
C ARG A 70 12.02 4.23 -2.02
N ILE A 71 10.83 3.69 -2.31
CA ILE A 71 10.69 2.46 -3.10
C ILE A 71 11.19 2.73 -4.53
N GLN A 72 10.74 3.82 -5.16
CA GLN A 72 11.11 4.19 -6.53
C GLN A 72 12.62 4.39 -6.71
N GLN A 73 13.28 5.02 -5.72
CA GLN A 73 14.71 5.33 -5.75
C GLN A 73 15.61 4.13 -5.43
N ASN A 74 15.04 2.99 -4.99
CA ASN A 74 15.83 1.81 -4.66
C ASN A 74 16.25 1.03 -5.92
N HIS A 75 17.29 1.50 -6.59
CA HIS A 75 17.83 0.86 -7.79
C HIS A 75 18.86 -0.24 -7.49
N THR A 76 19.25 -0.43 -6.23
CA THR A 76 20.28 -1.39 -5.82
C THR A 76 19.75 -2.80 -5.57
N GLY A 77 18.44 -3.01 -5.61
CA GLY A 77 17.81 -4.31 -5.41
C GLY A 77 16.30 -4.18 -5.34
N SER A 78 15.67 -5.01 -4.51
CA SER A 78 14.24 -4.95 -4.27
C SER A 78 13.88 -4.31 -2.93
N SER A 79 12.64 -3.82 -2.85
CA SER A 79 12.05 -3.25 -1.65
C SER A 79 11.05 -4.22 -1.04
N LEU A 80 11.02 -4.33 0.29
CA LEU A 80 10.01 -5.10 1.00
C LEU A 80 9.30 -4.21 2.03
N VAL A 81 7.98 -4.06 1.88
CA VAL A 81 7.13 -3.32 2.80
C VAL A 81 6.40 -4.30 3.71
N PHE A 82 6.60 -4.18 5.02
CA PHE A 82 5.95 -5.06 5.99
C PHE A 82 5.23 -4.28 7.08
N CYS A 83 4.25 -4.94 7.68
CA CYS A 83 3.67 -4.54 8.96
C CYS A 83 3.50 -5.80 9.82
N SER A 84 2.75 -5.73 10.92
CA SER A 84 2.56 -6.89 11.82
C SER A 84 2.04 -8.12 11.05
N ALA A 85 0.82 -8.05 10.47
CA ALA A 85 0.21 -9.17 9.74
C ALA A 85 0.40 -9.11 8.20
N GLY A 86 0.93 -8.00 7.67
CA GLY A 86 0.93 -7.75 6.23
C GLY A 86 -0.47 -7.62 5.63
N ARG A 87 -1.40 -6.97 6.35
CA ARG A 87 -2.83 -6.97 6.02
C ARG A 87 -3.41 -5.59 5.72
N SER A 88 -2.99 -4.56 6.46
CA SER A 88 -3.61 -3.22 6.40
C SER A 88 -2.59 -2.14 6.04
N ARG A 89 -1.67 -1.81 6.96
CA ARG A 89 -0.65 -0.76 6.76
C ARG A 89 0.25 -0.95 5.54
N SER A 90 0.94 -2.09 5.44
CA SER A 90 1.86 -2.35 4.32
C SER A 90 1.18 -2.41 2.94
N PRO A 91 0.02 -3.08 2.73
CA PRO A 91 -0.65 -3.01 1.44
C PRO A 91 -1.16 -1.61 1.10
N SER A 92 -1.56 -0.80 2.09
CA SER A 92 -1.94 0.60 1.83
C SER A 92 -0.76 1.43 1.30
N LEU A 93 0.42 1.31 1.91
CA LEU A 93 1.63 1.99 1.41
C LEU A 93 2.02 1.52 0.00
N ILE A 94 1.89 0.22 -0.28
CA ILE A 94 2.18 -0.32 -1.61
C ILE A 94 1.17 0.19 -2.64
N MET A 95 -0.13 0.22 -2.34
CA MET A 95 -1.12 0.77 -3.28
C MET A 95 -0.85 2.25 -3.58
N ALA A 96 -0.40 3.03 -2.59
CA ALA A 96 0.03 4.41 -2.81
C ALA A 96 1.25 4.53 -3.74
N TYR A 97 2.23 3.63 -3.61
CA TYR A 97 3.35 3.53 -4.55
C TYR A 97 2.88 3.20 -5.97
N LEU A 98 2.06 2.16 -6.12
CA LEU A 98 1.58 1.71 -7.43
C LEU A 98 0.82 2.84 -8.14
N MET A 99 -0.04 3.58 -7.44
CA MET A 99 -0.73 4.73 -8.03
C MET A 99 0.23 5.83 -8.46
N ARG A 100 1.24 6.17 -7.64
CA ARG A 100 2.15 7.29 -7.90
C ARG A 100 3.15 6.99 -9.03
N PHE A 101 3.74 5.80 -9.05
CA PHE A 101 4.90 5.50 -9.91
C PHE A 101 4.62 4.50 -11.03
N GLU A 102 3.63 3.62 -10.86
CA GLU A 102 3.18 2.73 -11.94
C GLU A 102 1.98 3.31 -12.71
N GLY A 103 1.42 4.43 -12.24
CA GLY A 103 0.34 5.16 -12.92
C GLY A 103 -1.00 4.40 -12.97
N VAL A 104 -1.18 3.38 -12.14
CA VAL A 104 -2.41 2.59 -12.08
C VAL A 104 -3.43 3.23 -11.15
N SER A 105 -4.72 3.00 -11.41
CA SER A 105 -5.81 3.42 -10.51
C SER A 105 -5.78 2.68 -9.16
N LEU A 106 -6.47 3.21 -8.14
CA LEU A 106 -6.62 2.54 -6.85
C LEU A 106 -7.26 1.16 -6.99
N LEU A 107 -8.24 1.00 -7.90
CA LEU A 107 -8.86 -0.28 -8.21
C LEU A 107 -7.83 -1.29 -8.72
N GLN A 108 -7.01 -0.89 -9.69
CA GLN A 108 -5.97 -1.75 -10.26
C GLN A 108 -4.89 -2.08 -9.22
N ALA A 109 -4.45 -1.08 -8.45
CA ALA A 109 -3.49 -1.28 -7.35
C ALA A 109 -4.04 -2.28 -6.32
N HIS A 110 -5.28 -2.13 -5.91
CA HIS A 110 -5.93 -3.06 -4.97
C HIS A 110 -6.03 -4.47 -5.55
N GLN A 111 -6.48 -4.62 -6.81
CA GLN A 111 -6.60 -5.92 -7.47
C GLN A 111 -5.23 -6.62 -7.58
N GLN A 112 -4.18 -5.90 -7.93
CA GLN A 112 -2.82 -6.43 -8.03
C GLN A 112 -2.31 -6.93 -6.66
N VAL A 113 -2.47 -6.13 -5.61
CA VAL A 113 -2.03 -6.52 -4.26
C VAL A 113 -2.88 -7.66 -3.71
N LEU A 114 -4.19 -7.65 -3.96
CA LEU A 114 -5.12 -8.72 -3.55
C LEU A 114 -4.80 -10.04 -4.23
N ALA A 115 -4.47 -10.03 -5.53
CA ALA A 115 -4.07 -11.23 -6.27
C ALA A 115 -2.80 -11.86 -5.68
N ALA A 116 -1.82 -11.05 -5.29
CA ALA A 116 -0.59 -11.52 -4.65
C ALA A 116 -0.77 -11.91 -3.17
N ARG A 117 -1.78 -11.37 -2.49
CA ARG A 117 -2.09 -11.65 -1.08
C ARG A 117 -3.60 -11.56 -0.80
N PRO A 118 -4.34 -12.68 -0.92
CA PRO A 118 -5.81 -12.70 -0.91
C PRO A 118 -6.51 -12.26 0.39
N PHE A 119 -5.75 -12.01 1.46
CA PHE A 119 -6.27 -11.67 2.77
C PHE A 119 -5.96 -10.24 3.22
N ILE A 120 -5.45 -9.38 2.32
CA ILE A 120 -5.34 -7.96 2.61
C ILE A 120 -6.71 -7.39 2.99
N ARG A 121 -6.70 -6.48 3.95
CA ARG A 121 -7.88 -5.77 4.43
C ARG A 121 -7.44 -4.48 5.11
N PRO A 122 -7.12 -3.43 4.33
CA PRO A 122 -6.93 -2.09 4.89
C PRO A 122 -8.12 -1.67 5.75
N ASN A 123 -7.85 -0.97 6.85
CA ASN A 123 -8.93 -0.42 7.65
C ASN A 123 -9.66 0.71 6.89
N ALA A 124 -10.88 1.05 7.33
CA ALA A 124 -11.72 2.03 6.64
C ALA A 124 -11.11 3.44 6.55
N GLY A 125 -10.26 3.82 7.50
CA GLY A 125 -9.54 5.10 7.49
C GLY A 125 -8.49 5.16 6.39
N PHE A 126 -7.70 4.09 6.24
CA PHE A 126 -6.71 3.99 5.18
C PHE A 126 -7.36 3.93 3.80
N TRP A 127 -8.52 3.30 3.67
CA TRP A 127 -9.30 3.39 2.42
C TRP A 127 -9.69 4.82 2.07
N ARG A 128 -10.17 5.60 3.04
CA ARG A 128 -10.49 7.03 2.82
C ARG A 128 -9.26 7.84 2.42
N GLN A 129 -8.13 7.59 3.07
CA GLN A 129 -6.85 8.23 2.75
C GLN A 129 -6.36 7.88 1.34
N LEU A 130 -6.46 6.61 0.93
CA LEU A 130 -6.12 6.16 -0.43
C LEU A 130 -7.02 6.78 -1.50
N LEU A 131 -8.32 6.91 -1.23
CA LEU A 131 -9.26 7.60 -2.13
C LEU A 131 -8.91 9.09 -2.28
N GLN A 132 -8.58 9.77 -1.17
CA GLN A 132 -8.14 11.15 -1.24
C GLN A 132 -6.83 11.30 -2.03
N TYR A 133 -5.93 10.34 -1.88
CA TYR A 133 -4.66 10.30 -2.59
C TYR A 133 -4.84 10.02 -4.09
N GLU A 134 -5.71 9.09 -4.48
CA GLU A 134 -6.06 8.87 -5.89
C GLU A 134 -6.65 10.13 -6.53
N ARG A 135 -7.58 10.81 -5.83
CA ARG A 135 -8.14 12.09 -6.28
C ARG A 135 -7.07 13.18 -6.41
N LYS A 136 -6.09 13.23 -5.51
CA LYS A 136 -4.95 14.16 -5.59
C LYS A 136 -4.10 13.90 -6.83
N LEU A 137 -3.90 12.64 -7.21
CA LEU A 137 -3.07 12.24 -8.35
C LEU A 137 -3.80 12.36 -9.70
N THR A 138 -5.09 12.04 -9.76
CA THR A 138 -5.82 11.82 -11.03
C THR A 138 -7.07 12.69 -11.20
N HIS A 139 -7.46 13.46 -10.18
CA HIS A 139 -8.72 14.20 -10.10
C HIS A 139 -10.01 13.35 -10.09
N CYS A 140 -9.89 12.03 -10.12
CA CYS A 140 -10.99 11.06 -10.12
C CYS A 140 -10.76 9.97 -9.05
N ASN A 141 -11.81 9.21 -8.74
CA ASN A 141 -11.70 7.99 -7.93
C ASN A 141 -12.22 6.80 -8.74
N SER A 142 -11.47 5.70 -8.75
CA SER A 142 -11.86 4.43 -9.40
C SER A 142 -12.68 3.51 -8.50
N ILE A 143 -12.71 3.80 -7.19
CA ILE A 143 -13.44 3.04 -6.17
C ILE A 143 -14.41 3.96 -5.42
N ARG A 144 -15.55 3.40 -5.01
CA ARG A 144 -16.42 3.95 -3.96
C ARG A 144 -16.46 3.00 -2.77
N MET A 145 -16.60 3.53 -1.56
CA MET A 145 -16.80 2.70 -0.37
C MET A 145 -18.28 2.42 -0.18
N VAL A 146 -18.64 1.15 0.03
CA VAL A 146 -20.03 0.73 0.26
C VAL A 146 -20.16 0.02 1.60
N ALA A 147 -21.20 0.39 2.35
CA ALA A 147 -21.58 -0.31 3.56
C ALA A 147 -22.22 -1.66 3.21
N THR A 148 -21.68 -2.74 3.76
CA THR A 148 -22.20 -4.10 3.59
C THR A 148 -22.42 -4.75 4.96
N SER A 149 -23.12 -5.88 4.99
CA SER A 149 -23.25 -6.70 6.21
C SER A 149 -21.91 -7.20 6.77
N GLN A 150 -20.84 -7.16 5.96
CA GLN A 150 -19.47 -7.55 6.33
C GLN A 150 -18.57 -6.35 6.68
N GLY A 151 -19.15 -5.14 6.77
CA GLY A 151 -18.44 -3.89 7.00
C GLY A 151 -18.34 -3.02 5.74
N VAL A 152 -17.43 -2.04 5.75
CA VAL A 152 -17.22 -1.12 4.62
C VAL A 152 -16.23 -1.76 3.64
N LEU A 153 -16.67 -2.01 2.40
CA LEU A 153 -15.88 -2.63 1.34
C LEU A 153 -15.68 -1.67 0.15
N PRO A 154 -14.53 -1.75 -0.54
CA PRO A 154 -14.33 -1.04 -1.80
C PRO A 154 -15.15 -1.69 -2.93
N GLU A 155 -15.86 -0.88 -3.71
CA GLU A 155 -16.56 -1.29 -4.93
C GLU A 155 -16.04 -0.46 -6.12
N ALA A 156 -15.85 -1.08 -7.27
CA ALA A 156 -15.46 -0.38 -8.49
C ALA A 156 -16.52 0.66 -8.90
N VAL A 157 -16.09 1.84 -9.32
CA VAL A 157 -16.98 2.82 -9.95
C VAL A 157 -17.13 2.43 -11.41
N GLN A 158 -18.33 2.00 -11.82
CA GLN A 158 -18.66 1.91 -13.24
C GLN A 158 -18.77 3.33 -13.80
N LEU A 159 -17.81 3.74 -14.62
CA LEU A 159 -17.94 4.93 -15.46
C LEU A 159 -18.99 4.61 -16.53
N THR A 160 -20.27 4.86 -16.22
CA THR A 160 -21.31 4.90 -17.25
C THR A 160 -20.93 5.98 -18.26
N GLN A 161 -21.24 5.77 -19.55
CA GLN A 161 -21.02 6.71 -20.66
C GLN A 161 -21.92 7.97 -20.56
N ASP A 162 -21.88 8.64 -19.42
CA ASP A 162 -22.45 9.98 -19.23
C ASP A 162 -21.42 10.82 -18.49
N SER A 163 -20.40 11.25 -19.23
CA SER A 163 -19.36 12.18 -18.82
C SER A 163 -19.87 13.64 -18.62
N SER A 164 -21.16 13.82 -18.36
CA SER A 164 -21.82 15.14 -18.34
C SER A 164 -22.37 15.58 -16.98
N SER A 165 -22.33 14.75 -15.93
CA SER A 165 -23.12 15.04 -14.70
C SER A 165 -22.34 15.15 -13.38
N TYR A 166 -21.01 15.10 -13.36
CA TYR A 166 -20.24 15.25 -12.11
C TYR A 166 -19.19 16.35 -12.13
N CYS A 167 -19.46 17.45 -12.83
CA CYS A 167 -18.98 18.74 -12.38
C CYS A 167 -20.00 19.30 -11.38
N LEU A 168 -19.50 19.77 -10.23
CA LEU A 168 -20.21 20.40 -9.09
C LEU A 168 -20.55 19.44 -7.94
N ASN A 169 -19.78 19.54 -6.86
CA ASN A 169 -20.10 20.54 -5.84
C ASN A 169 -18.84 20.93 -5.05
N LEU A 170 -18.67 22.25 -4.93
CA LEU A 170 -17.73 22.96 -4.06
C LEU A 170 -17.90 22.56 -2.59
#